data_AF-A0A248YTS3-F1
#
_entry.id   AF-A0A248YTS3-F1
#
_cell.length_a   1.000
_cell.length_b   1.000
_cell.length_c   1.000
_cell.angle_alpha   90.00
_cell.angle_beta   90.00
_cell.angle_gamma   90.00
#
_symmetry.space_group_name_H-M   'P 1'
#
loop_
_entity.id
_entity.type
_entity.pdbx_description
1 polymer ?
#
loop_
_entity_poly.entity_id
_entity_poly.type
_entity_poly.pdbx_seq_one_letter_code
_entity_poly.pdbx_strand_id
1 'polypeptide(L)'
;MSQTLIVAPEQSDAYPTIGAALSAAADGATVSVAPGTYYEALYVNDSNLTIVAAQGAGTVIVDASASTSHPAASCRNGRLELRDLVLRCGGAPAVSVGRSRLTVTGCELTSDGGPAVDVRDGSELTLRGCRIRAADGPAVAVGDGCRGSVTDCRVEASVDPAVAVAPGGHLSTRPLRDGSGTPAGTRRPPAVIAAVLLMVPAALTWLVAGIGFTVATYRAEGDPKWLLWIVALAILALCLLITFVTVIGIWLAWTGDSQILRGPAGITVALFLITLIMLLVRGRLHFERTMLTPLVVGALATVAIALLRSGPAKAWFRAHSGT
;
A
#
# COMPACT_ATOMS: atom_id res chain seq x y z
N MET A 1 23.37 41.85 4.41
CA MET A 1 22.01 42.35 4.16
C MET A 1 21.35 41.35 3.22
N SER A 2 20.39 40.56 3.69
CA SER A 2 19.69 39.58 2.84
C SER A 2 18.69 40.30 1.94
N GLN A 3 18.91 40.24 0.63
CA GLN A 3 17.97 40.79 -0.37
C GLN A 3 16.61 40.13 -0.18
N THR A 4 15.54 40.93 -0.13
CA THR A 4 14.16 40.41 -0.08
C THR A 4 13.46 40.74 -1.39
N LEU A 5 12.99 39.71 -2.09
CA LEU A 5 12.24 39.85 -3.33
C LEU A 5 10.77 39.56 -3.03
N ILE A 6 9.87 40.44 -3.48
CA ILE A 6 8.42 40.28 -3.29
C ILE A 6 7.84 39.70 -4.57
N VAL A 7 7.09 38.60 -4.44
CA VAL A 7 6.34 38.00 -5.54
C VAL A 7 4.87 38.26 -5.31
N ALA A 8 4.25 39.03 -6.20
CA ALA A 8 2.83 39.34 -6.16
C ALA A 8 2.35 39.65 -7.59
N PRO A 9 1.54 38.77 -8.22
CA PRO A 9 1.16 38.91 -9.63
C PRO A 9 0.37 40.20 -9.93
N GLU A 10 -0.39 40.70 -8.95
CA GLU A 10 -1.24 41.89 -9.08
C GLU A 10 -0.52 43.21 -8.71
N GLN A 11 0.73 43.16 -8.23
CA GLN A 11 1.47 44.34 -7.79
C GLN A 11 2.56 44.72 -8.80
N SER A 12 2.50 45.93 -9.33
CA SER A 12 3.42 46.39 -10.40
C SER A 12 4.89 46.48 -9.98
N ASP A 13 5.17 46.68 -8.69
CA ASP A 13 6.54 46.75 -8.14
C ASP A 13 7.06 45.40 -7.61
N ALA A 14 6.33 44.30 -7.88
CA ALA A 14 6.67 42.95 -7.45
C ALA A 14 6.95 42.03 -8.65
N TYR A 15 7.61 40.91 -8.40
CA TYR A 15 7.80 39.89 -9.42
C TYR A 15 6.46 39.18 -9.70
N PRO A 16 6.10 38.94 -10.97
CA PRO A 16 4.83 38.31 -11.32
C PRO A 16 4.81 36.80 -11.04
N THR A 17 5.98 36.14 -11.02
CA THR A 17 6.14 34.71 -10.79
C THR A 17 7.27 34.44 -9.80
N ILE A 18 7.23 33.28 -9.14
CA ILE A 18 8.27 32.87 -8.20
C ILE A 18 9.57 32.61 -8.96
N GLY A 19 9.50 31.97 -10.13
CA GLY A 19 10.64 31.72 -11.01
C GLY A 19 11.34 32.99 -11.46
N ALA A 20 10.61 34.06 -11.74
CA ALA A 20 11.21 35.36 -12.08
C ALA A 20 12.01 35.92 -10.88
N ALA A 21 11.45 35.85 -9.68
CA ALA A 21 12.18 36.25 -8.48
C ALA A 21 13.40 35.35 -8.23
N LEU A 22 13.28 34.03 -8.37
CA LEU A 22 14.41 33.10 -8.21
C LEU A 22 15.54 33.39 -9.20
N SER A 23 15.21 33.77 -10.44
CA SER A 23 16.21 34.12 -11.46
C SER A 23 16.95 35.43 -11.17
N ALA A 24 16.33 36.36 -10.46
CA ALA A 24 16.89 37.67 -10.09
C ALA A 24 17.48 37.70 -8.67
N ALA A 25 17.32 36.61 -7.91
CA ALA A 25 17.74 36.52 -6.52
C ALA A 25 19.26 36.38 -6.42
N ALA A 26 19.89 37.20 -5.58
CA ALA A 26 21.28 36.98 -5.19
C ALA A 26 21.40 35.80 -4.21
N ASP A 27 22.62 35.28 -4.07
CA ASP A 27 22.90 34.24 -3.08
C ASP A 27 22.54 34.71 -1.65
N GLY A 28 21.81 33.89 -0.91
CA GLY A 28 21.29 34.21 0.41
C GLY A 28 20.00 35.05 0.43
N ALA A 29 19.36 35.31 -0.72
CA ALA A 29 18.13 36.09 -0.77
C ALA A 29 16.91 35.35 -0.20
N THR A 30 15.93 36.13 0.24
CA THR A 30 14.61 35.67 0.69
C THR A 30 13.55 36.10 -0.31
N VAL A 31 12.80 35.14 -0.84
CA VAL A 31 11.66 35.36 -1.72
C VAL A 31 10.39 35.26 -0.87
N SER A 32 9.72 36.40 -0.69
CA SER A 32 8.45 36.49 0.04
C SER A 32 7.31 36.46 -0.96
N VAL A 33 6.46 35.44 -0.88
CA VAL A 33 5.43 35.15 -1.88
C VAL A 33 4.04 35.52 -1.34
N ALA A 34 3.34 36.40 -2.03
CA ALA A 34 1.97 36.77 -1.70
C ALA A 34 0.99 35.60 -1.92
N PRO A 35 -0.17 35.60 -1.25
CA PRO A 35 -1.18 34.56 -1.45
C PRO A 35 -1.58 34.38 -2.91
N GLY A 36 -1.72 33.13 -3.35
CA GLY A 36 -2.10 32.81 -4.71
C GLY A 36 -1.74 31.39 -5.12
N THR A 37 -2.22 31.01 -6.31
CA THR A 37 -1.83 29.78 -6.99
C THR A 37 -0.86 30.11 -8.11
N TYR A 38 0.33 29.55 -8.04
CA TYR A 38 1.43 29.73 -8.98
C TYR A 38 1.60 28.44 -9.78
N TYR A 39 1.21 28.48 -11.05
CA TYR A 39 1.29 27.33 -11.96
C TYR A 39 2.68 27.22 -12.57
N GLU A 40 3.67 26.90 -11.74
CA GLU A 40 5.08 26.81 -12.12
C GLU A 40 5.83 25.78 -11.28
N ALA A 41 7.05 25.45 -11.70
CA ALA A 41 7.98 24.63 -10.96
C ALA A 41 9.20 25.48 -10.54
N LEU A 42 9.68 25.26 -9.32
CA LEU A 42 10.76 26.03 -8.72
C LEU A 42 12.09 25.32 -8.91
N TYR A 43 13.06 26.02 -9.49
CA TYR A 43 14.41 25.49 -9.70
C TYR A 43 15.42 26.41 -9.04
N VAL A 44 16.19 25.87 -8.09
CA VAL A 44 17.26 26.58 -7.40
C VAL A 44 18.56 25.84 -7.63
N ASN A 45 19.41 26.37 -8.50
CA ASN A 45 20.69 25.78 -8.84
C ASN A 45 21.82 26.72 -8.44
N ASP A 46 22.87 26.18 -7.82
CA ASP A 46 24.10 26.90 -7.51
C ASP A 46 23.86 28.16 -6.66
N SER A 47 22.88 28.12 -5.76
CA SER A 47 22.44 29.26 -4.94
C SER A 47 21.80 28.82 -3.61
N ASN A 48 21.84 29.71 -2.63
CA ASN A 48 21.25 29.56 -1.31
C ASN A 48 20.04 30.47 -1.17
N LEU A 49 18.83 29.94 -1.20
CA LEU A 49 17.60 30.75 -1.21
C LEU A 49 16.62 30.32 -0.13
N THR A 50 15.87 31.28 0.39
CA THR A 50 14.72 31.06 1.27
C THR A 50 13.46 31.49 0.55
N ILE A 51 12.44 30.63 0.51
CA ILE A 51 11.12 30.93 -0.05
C ILE A 51 10.10 30.79 1.07
N VAL A 52 9.32 31.84 1.29
CA VAL A 52 8.35 31.91 2.39
C VAL A 52 7.02 32.47 1.90
N ALA A 53 5.91 31.87 2.36
CA ALA A 53 4.59 32.46 2.19
C ALA A 53 4.45 33.71 3.07
N ALA A 54 4.18 34.86 2.46
CA ALA A 54 4.11 36.15 3.15
C ALA A 54 3.00 36.23 4.21
N GLN A 55 1.92 35.43 4.05
CA GLN A 55 0.75 35.43 4.93
C GLN A 55 0.53 34.08 5.64
N GLY A 56 1.56 33.23 5.72
CA GLY A 56 1.53 31.98 6.47
C GLY A 56 1.04 30.76 5.67
N ALA A 57 0.89 29.64 6.38
CA ALA A 57 0.70 28.33 5.75
C ALA A 57 -0.62 28.22 4.98
N GLY A 58 -0.57 27.61 3.80
CA GLY A 58 -1.74 27.36 2.97
C GLY A 58 -2.18 28.52 2.07
N THR A 59 -1.55 29.71 2.19
CA THR A 59 -1.91 30.85 1.35
C THR A 59 -1.24 30.83 -0.03
N VAL A 60 -0.09 30.14 -0.15
CA VAL A 60 0.68 30.03 -1.41
C VAL A 60 0.67 28.59 -1.88
N ILE A 61 0.11 28.37 -3.07
CA ILE A 61 0.07 27.07 -3.73
C ILE A 61 0.97 27.13 -4.95
N VAL A 62 2.00 26.29 -4.96
CA VAL A 62 2.85 26.04 -6.12
C VAL A 62 2.34 24.76 -6.79
N ASP A 63 1.72 24.93 -7.94
CA ASP A 63 1.03 23.86 -8.65
C ASP A 63 1.82 23.46 -9.91
N ALA A 64 2.54 22.34 -9.79
CA ALA A 64 3.20 21.66 -10.88
C ALA A 64 2.49 20.33 -11.23
N SER A 65 1.17 20.23 -10.97
CA SER A 65 0.38 19.02 -11.28
C SER A 65 0.32 18.69 -12.77
N ALA A 66 0.44 19.71 -13.63
CA ALA A 66 0.54 19.53 -15.08
C ALA A 66 1.88 18.91 -15.53
N SER A 67 2.91 18.92 -14.66
CA SER A 67 4.22 18.34 -14.96
C SER A 67 4.23 16.84 -14.65
N THR A 68 4.63 16.05 -15.64
CA THR A 68 4.80 14.59 -15.49
C THR A 68 6.25 14.17 -15.29
N SER A 69 7.21 15.03 -15.59
CA SER A 69 8.65 14.69 -15.58
C SER A 69 9.49 15.56 -14.66
N HIS A 70 8.96 16.71 -14.23
CA HIS A 70 9.71 17.67 -13.42
C HIS A 70 9.08 17.88 -12.05
N PRO A 71 9.90 17.97 -11.00
CA PRO A 71 9.41 18.17 -9.64
C PRO A 71 8.82 19.57 -9.44
N ALA A 72 7.93 19.74 -8.45
CA ALA A 72 7.39 21.06 -8.13
C ALA A 72 8.45 22.01 -7.56
N ALA A 73 9.40 21.49 -6.80
CA ALA A 73 10.60 22.22 -6.38
C ALA A 73 11.85 21.36 -6.51
N SER A 74 12.94 21.96 -6.98
CA SER A 74 14.24 21.31 -7.02
C SER A 74 15.37 22.21 -6.54
N CYS A 75 16.33 21.62 -5.84
CA CYS A 75 17.54 22.30 -5.41
C CYS A 75 18.78 21.49 -5.79
N ARG A 76 19.70 22.11 -6.52
CA ARG A 76 20.99 21.51 -6.88
C ARG A 76 22.16 22.41 -6.47
N ASN A 77 23.22 21.84 -5.91
CA ASN A 77 24.46 22.56 -5.55
C ASN A 77 24.25 23.81 -4.67
N GLY A 78 23.41 23.72 -3.64
CA GLY A 78 23.09 24.89 -2.84
C GLY A 78 22.29 24.58 -1.59
N ARG A 79 21.62 25.59 -1.06
CA ARG A 79 20.73 25.48 0.09
C ARG A 79 19.36 26.03 -0.28
N LEU A 80 18.31 25.27 -0.01
CA LEU A 80 16.95 25.74 -0.18
C LEU A 80 16.20 25.63 1.14
N GLU A 81 15.52 26.71 1.51
CA GLU A 81 14.63 26.74 2.65
C GLU A 81 13.21 27.09 2.18
N LEU A 82 12.26 26.21 2.46
CA LEU A 82 10.85 26.36 2.09
C LEU A 82 10.02 26.47 3.37
N ARG A 83 9.21 27.52 3.47
CA ARG A 83 8.37 27.79 4.64
C ARG A 83 6.94 28.09 4.25
N ASP A 84 6.01 27.36 4.86
CA ASP A 84 4.57 27.64 4.81
C ASP A 84 3.96 27.57 3.39
N LEU A 85 4.54 26.74 2.51
CA LEU A 85 4.11 26.57 1.12
C LEU A 85 3.29 25.28 0.92
N VAL A 86 2.39 25.28 -0.05
CA VAL A 86 1.72 24.08 -0.56
C VAL A 86 2.31 23.73 -1.92
N LEU A 87 2.91 22.55 -2.04
CA LEU A 87 3.54 22.05 -3.27
C LEU A 87 2.72 20.88 -3.80
N ARG A 88 2.25 20.98 -5.04
CA ARG A 88 1.49 19.93 -5.74
C ARG A 88 2.23 19.49 -6.99
N CYS A 89 2.41 18.19 -7.16
CA CYS A 89 3.03 17.61 -8.34
C CYS A 89 2.24 16.39 -8.83
N GLY A 90 2.17 16.24 -10.16
CA GLY A 90 1.38 15.19 -10.82
C GLY A 90 2.20 13.92 -11.02
N GLY A 91 3.13 13.92 -11.97
CA GLY A 91 3.86 12.69 -12.34
C GLY A 91 5.28 12.56 -11.79
N ALA A 92 5.74 13.52 -11.00
CA ALA A 92 7.11 13.60 -10.52
C ALA A 92 7.17 13.91 -9.00
N PRO A 93 8.35 13.84 -8.37
CA PRO A 93 8.50 14.17 -6.96
C PRO A 93 8.04 15.59 -6.65
N ALA A 94 7.36 15.81 -5.52
CA ALA A 94 7.00 17.18 -5.13
C ALA A 94 8.27 18.01 -4.86
N VAL A 95 9.29 17.40 -4.24
CA VAL A 95 10.58 18.03 -4.01
C VAL A 95 11.74 17.11 -4.34
N SER A 96 12.74 17.62 -5.07
CA SER A 96 13.96 16.88 -5.45
C SER A 96 15.22 17.63 -5.06
N VAL A 97 16.15 16.96 -4.37
CA VAL A 97 17.37 17.56 -3.81
C VAL A 97 18.60 16.79 -4.29
N GLY A 98 19.65 17.48 -4.75
CA GLY A 98 20.89 16.86 -5.21
C GLY A 98 22.12 17.73 -4.94
N ARG A 99 23.13 17.18 -4.25
CA ARG A 99 24.31 17.91 -3.77
C ARG A 99 23.94 19.20 -3.03
N SER A 100 22.90 19.15 -2.19
CA SER A 100 22.32 20.35 -1.57
C SER A 100 21.76 20.07 -0.18
N ARG A 101 21.47 21.16 0.56
CA ARG A 101 20.80 21.11 1.87
C ARG A 101 19.40 21.70 1.76
N LEU A 102 18.39 20.89 2.01
CA LEU A 102 16.98 21.31 2.01
C LEU A 102 16.42 21.39 3.43
N THR A 103 15.79 22.50 3.76
CA THR A 103 14.97 22.66 4.97
C THR A 103 13.55 23.00 4.59
N VAL A 104 12.58 22.19 5.01
CA VAL A 104 11.16 22.43 4.77
C VAL A 104 10.45 22.53 6.12
N THR A 105 9.72 23.63 6.33
CA THR A 105 9.02 23.89 7.59
C THR A 105 7.58 24.31 7.32
N GLY A 106 6.61 23.65 7.94
CA GLY A 106 5.19 24.03 7.84
C GLY A 106 4.57 23.88 6.43
N CYS A 107 5.21 23.12 5.54
CA CYS A 107 4.72 22.95 4.17
C CYS A 107 3.80 21.72 4.01
N GLU A 108 2.94 21.76 3.00
CA GLU A 108 2.17 20.62 2.53
C GLU A 108 2.72 20.16 1.17
N LEU A 109 3.15 18.90 1.08
CA LEU A 109 3.76 18.31 -0.11
C LEU A 109 2.85 17.21 -0.65
N THR A 110 2.41 17.33 -1.90
CA THR A 110 1.58 16.32 -2.57
C THR A 110 2.24 15.87 -3.86
N SER A 111 2.44 14.56 -4.03
CA SER A 111 2.83 13.94 -5.30
C SER A 111 1.84 12.86 -5.71
N ASP A 112 1.41 12.88 -6.97
CA ASP A 112 0.57 11.83 -7.54
C ASP A 112 1.39 10.72 -8.24
N GLY A 113 2.70 10.95 -8.44
CA GLY A 113 3.62 10.04 -9.12
C GLY A 113 5.01 10.06 -8.49
N GLY A 114 5.52 8.87 -8.13
CA GLY A 114 6.82 8.73 -7.48
C GLY A 114 6.86 9.26 -6.04
N PRO A 115 8.08 9.40 -5.47
CA PRO A 115 8.23 9.83 -4.08
C PRO A 115 7.89 11.31 -3.88
N ALA A 116 7.21 11.69 -2.79
CA ALA A 116 6.91 13.11 -2.56
C ALA A 116 8.16 13.95 -2.28
N VAL A 117 9.14 13.39 -1.56
CA VAL A 117 10.46 14.01 -1.34
C VAL A 117 11.55 13.04 -1.77
N ASP A 118 12.43 13.47 -2.66
CA ASP A 118 13.53 12.68 -3.20
C ASP A 118 14.88 13.36 -2.91
N VAL A 119 15.73 12.69 -2.13
CA VAL A 119 17.02 13.21 -1.66
C VAL A 119 18.14 12.37 -2.27
N ARG A 120 19.02 12.99 -3.07
CA ARG A 120 20.08 12.29 -3.82
C ARG A 120 21.44 12.95 -3.66
N ASP A 121 22.47 12.29 -4.19
CA ASP A 121 23.83 12.84 -4.35
C ASP A 121 24.44 13.40 -3.05
N GLY A 122 24.35 12.66 -1.93
CA GLY A 122 24.94 13.06 -0.65
C GLY A 122 24.27 14.28 0.03
N SER A 123 23.01 14.55 -0.29
CA SER A 123 22.28 15.72 0.20
C SER A 123 21.80 15.56 1.65
N GLU A 124 21.46 16.70 2.27
CA GLU A 124 20.91 16.77 3.63
C GLU A 124 19.48 17.33 3.63
N LEU A 125 18.54 16.61 4.24
CA LEU A 125 17.13 16.98 4.35
C LEU A 125 16.74 17.25 5.81
N THR A 126 16.01 18.34 6.05
CA THR A 126 15.34 18.60 7.33
C THR A 126 13.87 18.93 7.06
N LEU A 127 12.97 18.10 7.60
CA LEU A 127 11.52 18.30 7.54
C LEU A 127 10.97 18.57 8.95
N ARG A 128 10.21 19.66 9.10
CA ARG A 128 9.64 20.09 10.39
C ARG A 128 8.19 20.53 10.26
N GLY A 129 7.26 19.88 10.96
CA GLY A 129 5.86 20.31 10.95
C GLY A 129 5.18 20.19 9.59
N CYS A 130 5.73 19.38 8.67
CA CYS A 130 5.21 19.25 7.30
C CYS A 130 4.15 18.15 7.20
N ARG A 131 3.21 18.33 6.26
CA ARG A 131 2.28 17.29 5.83
C ARG A 131 2.70 16.77 4.46
N ILE A 132 2.88 15.46 4.31
CA ILE A 132 3.39 14.84 3.09
C ILE A 132 2.39 13.80 2.63
N ARG A 133 1.95 13.90 1.38
CA ARG A 133 1.05 12.95 0.74
C ARG A 133 1.68 12.44 -0.55
N ALA A 134 1.82 11.13 -0.66
CA ALA A 134 2.33 10.47 -1.86
C ALA A 134 1.32 9.43 -2.34
N ALA A 135 0.89 9.53 -3.60
CA ALA A 135 -0.13 8.64 -4.17
C ALA A 135 0.45 7.43 -4.92
N ASP A 136 1.71 7.47 -5.35
CA ASP A 136 2.35 6.36 -6.07
C ASP A 136 3.86 6.26 -5.77
N GLY A 137 4.20 6.00 -4.50
CA GLY A 137 5.59 5.84 -4.05
C GLY A 137 5.78 6.13 -2.55
N PRO A 138 7.02 6.00 -2.04
CA PRO A 138 7.34 6.36 -0.66
C PRO A 138 7.21 7.87 -0.47
N ALA A 139 6.71 8.34 0.66
CA ALA A 139 6.59 9.77 0.90
C ALA A 139 7.95 10.48 0.98
N VAL A 140 8.95 9.81 1.53
CA VAL A 140 10.34 10.32 1.56
C VAL A 140 11.29 9.22 1.09
N ALA A 141 12.04 9.49 0.03
CA ALA A 141 13.12 8.65 -0.47
C ALA A 141 14.47 9.33 -0.17
N VAL A 142 15.33 8.63 0.57
CA VAL A 142 16.69 9.07 0.91
C VAL A 142 17.68 8.16 0.21
N GLY A 143 18.41 8.69 -0.76
CA GLY A 143 19.43 7.98 -1.54
C GLY A 143 20.71 7.68 -0.76
N ASP A 144 21.63 6.98 -1.40
CA ASP A 144 22.91 6.58 -0.81
C ASP A 144 23.74 7.82 -0.42
N GLY A 145 24.43 7.72 0.72
CA GLY A 145 25.21 8.79 1.33
C GLY A 145 24.42 10.02 1.78
N CYS A 146 23.10 10.03 1.63
CA CYS A 146 22.25 11.16 2.00
C CYS A 146 21.82 11.08 3.47
N ARG A 147 21.55 12.24 4.07
CA ARG A 147 21.09 12.36 5.46
C ARG A 147 19.75 13.06 5.52
N GLY A 148 18.89 12.62 6.42
CA GLY A 148 17.59 13.25 6.66
C GLY A 148 17.26 13.33 8.14
N SER A 149 16.53 14.37 8.51
CA SER A 149 15.84 14.47 9.79
C SER A 149 14.39 14.85 9.57
N VAL A 150 13.48 14.11 10.19
CA VAL A 150 12.04 14.34 10.10
C VAL A 150 11.48 14.48 11.49
N THR A 151 10.88 15.63 11.79
CA THR A 151 10.39 15.96 13.13
C THR A 151 9.00 16.58 13.04
N ASP A 152 8.05 16.09 13.83
CA ASP A 152 6.67 16.59 13.89
C ASP A 152 5.95 16.62 12.53
N CYS A 153 6.33 15.71 11.62
CA CYS A 153 5.69 15.58 10.32
C CYS A 153 4.56 14.56 10.35
N ARG A 154 3.62 14.73 9.42
CA ARG A 154 2.52 13.79 9.15
C ARG A 154 2.67 13.26 7.73
N VAL A 155 2.74 11.95 7.59
CA VAL A 155 2.93 11.28 6.30
C VAL A 155 1.68 10.47 5.96
N GLU A 156 1.21 10.62 4.72
CA GLU A 156 0.09 9.91 4.12
C GLU A 156 0.57 9.32 2.79
N ALA A 157 1.23 8.16 2.84
CA ALA A 157 1.65 7.41 1.65
C ALA A 157 0.64 6.32 1.30
N SER A 158 0.34 6.13 0.03
CA SER A 158 -0.51 5.04 -0.47
C SER A 158 0.23 3.72 -0.69
N VAL A 159 1.56 3.79 -0.82
CA VAL A 159 2.45 2.66 -1.11
C VAL A 159 3.49 2.54 0.00
N ASP A 160 3.65 1.35 0.56
CA ASP A 160 4.67 1.05 1.55
C ASP A 160 6.03 0.74 0.88
N PRO A 161 7.16 1.16 1.50
CA PRO A 161 7.24 1.86 2.79
C PRO A 161 6.96 3.37 2.67
N ALA A 162 6.33 3.97 3.69
CA ALA A 162 6.12 5.43 3.75
C ALA A 162 7.44 6.24 3.68
N VAL A 163 8.55 5.65 4.13
CA VAL A 163 9.89 6.20 3.99
C VAL A 163 10.82 5.11 3.45
N ALA A 164 11.49 5.38 2.34
CA ALA A 164 12.51 4.53 1.76
C ALA A 164 13.91 5.14 2.01
N VAL A 165 14.84 4.35 2.55
CA VAL A 165 16.23 4.77 2.77
C VAL A 165 17.13 3.76 2.07
N ALA A 166 17.95 4.24 1.13
CA ALA A 166 18.91 3.41 0.42
C ALA A 166 20.06 2.97 1.35
N PRO A 167 20.80 1.89 1.02
CA PRO A 167 22.02 1.52 1.73
C PRO A 167 22.96 2.74 1.81
N GLY A 168 23.49 3.05 3.00
CA GLY A 168 24.34 4.22 3.23
C GLY A 168 23.61 5.54 3.53
N GLY A 169 22.30 5.61 3.31
CA GLY A 169 21.45 6.72 3.74
C GLY A 169 21.14 6.66 5.25
N HIS A 170 21.03 7.81 5.91
CA HIS A 170 20.68 7.89 7.33
C HIS A 170 19.50 8.83 7.57
N LEU A 171 18.43 8.33 8.19
CA LEU A 171 17.25 9.11 8.55
C LEU A 171 16.98 9.04 10.05
N SER A 172 16.98 10.19 10.71
CA SER A 172 16.53 10.31 12.11
C SER A 172 15.10 10.81 12.14
N THR A 173 14.17 9.98 12.63
CA THR A 173 12.77 10.37 12.85
C THR A 173 12.53 10.67 14.34
N ARG A 174 11.82 11.76 14.62
CA ARG A 174 11.21 12.08 15.94
C ARG A 174 9.70 12.14 15.73
N PRO A 175 8.88 11.76 16.73
CA PRO A 175 7.62 11.04 16.54
C PRO A 175 6.78 11.61 15.38
N LEU A 176 6.73 10.84 14.29
CA LEU A 176 5.82 11.06 13.17
C LEU A 176 4.38 10.87 13.70
N ARG A 177 3.50 11.83 13.49
CA ARG A 177 2.06 11.62 13.72
C ARG A 177 1.43 11.20 12.41
N ASP A 178 1.31 9.90 12.17
CA ASP A 178 0.42 9.39 11.13
C ASP A 178 -0.99 9.84 11.48
N GLY A 179 -1.51 10.79 10.72
CA GLY A 179 -2.82 11.37 11.01
C GLY A 179 -3.97 10.73 10.24
N SER A 180 -3.73 9.57 9.63
CA SER A 180 -4.83 8.65 9.39
C SER A 180 -5.38 8.24 10.76
N GLY A 181 -6.64 8.61 11.01
CA GLY A 181 -7.35 8.16 12.19
C GLY A 181 -7.26 6.64 12.27
N THR A 182 -6.84 6.16 13.44
CA THR A 182 -6.63 4.76 13.85
C THR A 182 -5.25 4.20 13.48
N PRO A 183 -4.43 3.81 14.47
CA PRO A 183 -3.21 3.06 14.19
C PRO A 183 -3.60 1.77 13.48
N ALA A 184 -3.18 1.60 12.23
CA ALA A 184 -3.08 0.29 11.60
C ALA A 184 -1.90 -0.46 12.26
N GLY A 185 -1.99 -0.70 13.57
CA GLY A 185 -1.27 -1.82 14.14
C GLY A 185 -1.74 -3.05 13.39
N THR A 186 -0.81 -3.89 12.91
CA THR A 186 -0.74 -5.37 13.02
C THR A 186 -2.05 -6.18 13.17
N ARG A 187 -3.21 -5.65 12.79
CA ARG A 187 -4.54 -6.23 12.88
C ARG A 187 -4.88 -6.68 11.49
N ARG A 188 -4.77 -8.00 11.34
CA ARG A 188 -5.16 -8.78 10.17
C ARG A 188 -6.51 -8.26 9.65
N PRO A 189 -6.64 -7.98 8.34
CA PRO A 189 -7.85 -7.40 7.80
C PRO A 189 -9.07 -8.27 8.16
N PRO A 190 -10.22 -7.67 8.53
CA PRO A 190 -11.41 -8.42 8.93
C PRO A 190 -11.90 -9.36 7.83
N ALA A 191 -11.59 -9.07 6.56
CA ALA A 191 -11.84 -9.96 5.43
C ALA A 191 -11.05 -11.28 5.50
N VAL A 192 -9.78 -11.25 5.97
CA VAL A 192 -8.97 -12.47 6.17
C VAL A 192 -9.47 -13.25 7.37
N ILE A 193 -9.82 -12.58 8.47
CA ILE A 193 -10.41 -13.22 9.65
C ILE A 193 -11.75 -13.88 9.28
N ALA A 194 -12.59 -13.19 8.51
CA ALA A 194 -13.87 -13.73 8.04
C ALA A 194 -13.67 -14.91 7.08
N ALA A 195 -12.72 -14.84 6.15
CA ALA A 195 -12.40 -15.95 5.25
C ALA A 195 -11.90 -17.19 6.01
N VAL A 196 -11.07 -17.00 7.04
CA VAL A 196 -10.59 -18.09 7.91
C VAL A 196 -11.77 -18.72 8.67
N LEU A 197 -12.60 -17.90 9.33
CA LEU A 197 -13.77 -18.38 10.07
C LEU A 197 -14.78 -19.12 9.18
N LEU A 198 -14.94 -18.69 7.92
CA LEU A 198 -15.81 -19.33 6.94
C LEU A 198 -15.31 -20.71 6.48
N MET A 199 -14.00 -20.95 6.51
CA MET A 199 -13.40 -22.22 6.06
C MET A 199 -13.30 -23.28 7.17
N VAL A 200 -13.37 -22.89 8.45
CA VAL A 200 -13.34 -23.84 9.59
C VAL A 200 -14.49 -24.87 9.53
N PRO A 201 -15.76 -24.49 9.26
CA PRO A 201 -16.85 -25.45 9.12
C PRO A 201 -16.67 -26.41 7.93
N ALA A 202 -16.04 -25.94 6.85
CA ALA A 202 -15.78 -26.76 5.67
C ALA A 202 -14.79 -27.89 6.01
N ALA A 203 -13.66 -27.55 6.64
CA ALA A 203 -12.66 -28.51 7.11
C ALA A 203 -13.26 -29.54 8.08
N LEU A 204 -14.10 -29.07 9.02
CA LEU A 204 -14.76 -29.93 9.99
C LEU A 204 -15.75 -30.90 9.30
N THR A 205 -16.49 -30.43 8.30
CA THR A 205 -17.47 -31.26 7.58
C THR A 205 -16.79 -32.40 6.84
N TRP A 206 -15.67 -32.15 6.15
CA TRP A 206 -14.90 -33.20 5.47
C TRP A 206 -14.33 -34.24 6.44
N LEU A 207 -13.81 -33.79 7.59
CA LEU A 207 -13.25 -34.66 8.61
C LEU A 207 -14.34 -35.55 9.25
N VAL A 208 -15.49 -34.97 9.61
CA VAL A 208 -16.62 -35.70 10.20
C VAL A 208 -17.22 -36.69 9.19
N ALA A 209 -17.35 -36.30 7.92
CA ALA A 209 -17.87 -37.19 6.87
C ALA A 209 -16.96 -38.41 6.63
N GLY A 210 -15.64 -38.18 6.56
CA GLY A 210 -14.65 -39.26 6.42
C GLY A 210 -14.72 -40.25 7.58
N ILE A 211 -14.69 -39.75 8.82
CA ILE A 211 -14.78 -40.60 10.03
C ILE A 211 -16.12 -41.35 10.09
N GLY A 212 -17.23 -40.66 9.82
CA GLY A 212 -18.57 -41.24 9.84
C GLY A 212 -18.72 -42.39 8.84
N PHE A 213 -18.17 -42.23 7.63
CA PHE A 213 -18.16 -43.29 6.63
C PHE A 213 -17.34 -44.50 7.09
N THR A 214 -16.13 -44.29 7.62
CA THR A 214 -15.29 -45.38 8.15
C THR A 214 -15.98 -46.13 9.30
N VAL A 215 -16.65 -45.42 10.22
CA VAL A 215 -17.42 -46.03 11.31
C VAL A 215 -18.62 -46.82 10.78
N ALA A 216 -19.33 -46.30 9.78
CA ALA A 216 -20.43 -47.01 9.13
C ALA A 216 -19.95 -48.29 8.43
N THR A 217 -18.80 -48.24 7.76
CA THR A 217 -18.17 -49.42 7.14
C THR A 217 -17.70 -50.43 8.19
N TYR A 218 -17.15 -49.99 9.34
CA TYR A 218 -16.78 -50.88 10.44
C TYR A 218 -17.99 -51.64 11.01
N ARG A 219 -19.15 -50.99 11.08
CA ARG A 219 -20.41 -51.57 11.56
C ARG A 219 -21.15 -52.42 10.53
N ALA A 220 -20.74 -52.38 9.26
CA ALA A 220 -21.39 -53.13 8.20
C ALA A 220 -20.95 -54.61 8.27
N GLU A 221 -21.93 -55.52 8.35
CA GLU A 221 -21.71 -56.96 8.31
C GLU A 221 -21.96 -57.49 6.88
N GLY A 222 -20.95 -58.11 6.26
CA GLY A 222 -21.03 -58.72 4.92
C GLY A 222 -19.64 -58.96 4.31
N ASP A 223 -19.54 -59.93 3.39
CA ASP A 223 -18.30 -60.30 2.68
C ASP A 223 -18.40 -59.83 1.19
N PRO A 224 -17.35 -59.27 0.53
CA PRO A 224 -15.93 -59.17 0.92
C PRO A 224 -15.59 -57.93 1.75
N LYS A 225 -15.22 -58.14 3.02
CA LYS A 225 -14.83 -57.06 3.95
C LYS A 225 -13.59 -56.28 3.51
N TRP A 226 -12.61 -56.97 2.91
CA TRP A 226 -11.32 -56.35 2.56
C TRP A 226 -11.44 -55.26 1.51
N LEU A 227 -12.32 -55.43 0.51
CA LEU A 227 -12.56 -54.43 -0.54
C LEU A 227 -13.25 -53.18 0.01
N LEU A 228 -14.25 -53.37 0.90
CA LEU A 228 -14.94 -52.28 1.57
C LEU A 228 -13.99 -51.46 2.45
N TRP A 229 -13.05 -52.13 3.13
CA TRP A 229 -12.01 -51.45 3.91
C TRP A 229 -11.04 -50.66 3.04
N ILE A 230 -10.62 -51.19 1.89
CA ILE A 230 -9.77 -50.46 0.94
C ILE A 230 -10.48 -49.18 0.45
N VAL A 231 -11.76 -49.29 0.08
CA VAL A 231 -12.55 -48.14 -0.38
C VAL A 231 -12.75 -47.12 0.75
N ALA A 232 -13.06 -47.56 1.97
CA ALA A 232 -13.23 -46.67 3.12
C ALA A 232 -11.94 -45.94 3.49
N LEU A 233 -10.79 -46.63 3.43
CA LEU A 233 -9.49 -46.03 3.73
C LEU A 233 -9.06 -45.04 2.63
N ALA A 234 -9.37 -45.33 1.36
CA ALA A 234 -9.15 -44.41 0.25
C ALA A 234 -9.99 -43.13 0.38
N ILE A 235 -11.27 -43.25 0.76
CA ILE A 235 -12.16 -42.09 1.00
C ILE A 235 -11.67 -41.27 2.19
N LEU A 236 -11.26 -41.91 3.29
CA LEU A 236 -10.72 -41.22 4.46
C LEU A 236 -9.42 -40.47 4.12
N ALA A 237 -8.52 -41.10 3.37
CA ALA A 237 -7.28 -40.49 2.91
C ALA A 237 -7.55 -39.25 2.02
N LEU A 238 -8.54 -39.34 1.11
CA LEU A 238 -8.96 -38.21 0.29
C LEU A 238 -9.54 -37.06 1.14
N CYS A 239 -10.39 -37.37 2.12
CA CYS A 239 -10.95 -36.35 3.03
C CYS A 239 -9.86 -35.66 3.88
N LEU A 240 -8.88 -36.43 4.36
CA LEU A 240 -7.76 -35.91 5.14
C LEU A 240 -6.84 -35.04 4.28
N LEU A 241 -6.57 -35.45 3.04
CA LEU A 241 -5.81 -34.65 2.07
C LEU A 241 -6.48 -33.30 1.78
N ILE A 242 -7.80 -33.29 1.54
CA ILE A 242 -8.56 -32.04 1.30
C ILE A 242 -8.53 -31.13 2.54
N THR A 243 -8.66 -31.71 3.73
CA THR A 243 -8.58 -30.96 5.00
C THR A 243 -7.20 -30.35 5.18
N PHE A 244 -6.13 -31.13 4.96
CA PHE A 244 -4.75 -30.68 5.04
C PHE A 244 -4.47 -29.54 4.08
N VAL A 245 -4.92 -29.66 2.82
CA VAL A 245 -4.81 -28.60 1.82
C VAL A 245 -5.57 -27.33 2.24
N THR A 246 -6.76 -27.47 2.83
CA THR A 246 -7.56 -26.32 3.31
C THR A 246 -6.85 -25.61 4.48
N VAL A 247 -6.31 -26.37 5.43
CA VAL A 247 -5.56 -25.84 6.58
C VAL A 247 -4.27 -25.16 6.13
N ILE A 248 -3.55 -25.73 5.15
CA ILE A 248 -2.38 -25.09 4.54
C ILE A 248 -2.78 -23.79 3.83
N GLY A 249 -3.89 -23.77 3.08
CA GLY A 249 -4.38 -22.56 2.44
C GLY A 249 -4.73 -21.45 3.44
N ILE A 250 -5.33 -21.82 4.57
CA ILE A 250 -5.62 -20.91 5.69
C ILE A 250 -4.33 -20.39 6.32
N TRP A 251 -3.36 -21.27 6.57
CA TRP A 251 -2.09 -20.92 7.19
C TRP A 251 -1.24 -20.02 6.28
N LEU A 252 -1.19 -20.31 4.97
CA LEU A 252 -0.45 -19.50 3.99
C LEU A 252 -1.11 -18.13 3.75
N ALA A 253 -2.45 -18.05 3.75
CA ALA A 253 -3.16 -16.77 3.76
C ALA A 253 -2.85 -15.94 5.03
N TRP A 254 -2.44 -16.60 6.10
CA TRP A 254 -2.02 -15.97 7.35
C TRP A 254 -0.57 -15.48 7.34
N THR A 255 0.30 -16.08 6.51
CA THR A 255 1.73 -15.74 6.40
C THR A 255 2.05 -14.76 5.26
N GLY A 256 1.11 -14.45 4.37
CA GLY A 256 1.23 -13.33 3.42
C GLY A 256 1.92 -13.65 2.08
N ASP A 257 2.22 -14.91 1.79
CA ASP A 257 2.88 -15.32 0.55
C ASP A 257 1.85 -15.68 -0.55
N SER A 258 2.04 -15.13 -1.75
CA SER A 258 1.08 -15.24 -2.88
C SER A 258 1.56 -16.08 -4.06
N GLN A 259 2.76 -16.68 -4.00
CA GLN A 259 3.38 -17.34 -5.16
C GLN A 259 2.86 -18.76 -5.49
N ILE A 260 1.96 -19.37 -4.71
CA ILE A 260 1.42 -20.73 -5.04
C ILE A 260 -0.13 -20.77 -5.00
N LEU A 261 -0.78 -19.64 -5.26
CA LEU A 261 -2.24 -19.50 -5.03
C LEU A 261 -3.18 -20.16 -6.06
N ARG A 262 -2.68 -20.91 -7.06
CA ARG A 262 -3.53 -21.51 -8.11
C ARG A 262 -3.73 -23.01 -8.02
N GLY A 263 -2.85 -23.74 -7.34
CA GLY A 263 -2.92 -25.19 -7.27
C GLY A 263 -4.12 -25.71 -6.45
N PRO A 264 -4.23 -25.37 -5.16
CA PRO A 264 -5.07 -26.17 -4.26
C PRO A 264 -6.56 -25.80 -4.28
N ALA A 265 -6.89 -24.51 -4.39
CA ALA A 265 -8.29 -24.05 -4.44
C ALA A 265 -9.01 -24.48 -5.74
N GLY A 266 -8.27 -24.59 -6.85
CA GLY A 266 -8.79 -25.07 -8.13
C GLY A 266 -9.22 -26.54 -8.08
N ILE A 267 -8.52 -27.38 -7.32
CA ILE A 267 -8.80 -28.82 -7.19
C ILE A 267 -10.12 -29.06 -6.45
N THR A 268 -10.37 -28.34 -5.36
CA THR A 268 -11.65 -28.44 -4.61
C THR A 268 -12.85 -28.01 -5.44
N VAL A 269 -12.73 -26.93 -6.23
CA VAL A 269 -13.81 -26.48 -7.12
C VAL A 269 -14.02 -27.48 -8.26
N ALA A 270 -12.95 -28.02 -8.85
CA ALA A 270 -13.03 -29.01 -9.92
C ALA A 270 -13.72 -30.30 -9.45
N LEU A 271 -13.38 -30.82 -8.27
CA LEU A 271 -14.03 -32.01 -7.70
C LEU A 271 -15.52 -31.79 -7.40
N PHE A 272 -15.88 -30.60 -6.89
CA PHE A 272 -17.27 -30.24 -6.67
C PHE A 272 -18.04 -30.13 -8.00
N LEU A 273 -17.47 -29.49 -9.02
CA LEU A 273 -18.08 -29.35 -10.34
C LEU A 273 -18.30 -30.70 -11.01
N ILE A 274 -17.30 -31.61 -10.93
CA ILE A 274 -17.40 -32.97 -11.47
C ILE A 274 -18.55 -33.72 -10.78
N THR A 275 -18.65 -33.61 -9.46
CA THR A 275 -19.72 -34.26 -8.69
C THR A 275 -21.10 -33.70 -9.07
N LEU A 276 -21.21 -32.38 -9.20
CA LEU A 276 -22.44 -31.70 -9.59
C LEU A 276 -22.88 -32.10 -11.01
N ILE A 277 -21.93 -32.15 -11.97
CA ILE A 277 -22.17 -32.58 -13.35
C ILE A 277 -22.62 -34.05 -13.37
N MET A 278 -21.98 -34.93 -12.61
CA MET A 278 -22.32 -36.36 -12.57
C MET A 278 -23.73 -36.60 -12.00
N LEU A 279 -24.16 -35.80 -11.02
CA LEU A 279 -25.53 -35.81 -10.49
C LEU A 279 -26.55 -35.27 -11.50
N LEU A 280 -26.21 -34.22 -12.24
CA LEU A 280 -27.05 -33.63 -13.28
C LEU A 280 -27.26 -34.60 -14.46
N VAL A 281 -26.18 -35.25 -14.91
CA VAL A 281 -26.21 -36.24 -16.00
C VAL A 281 -27.01 -37.49 -15.63
N ARG A 282 -26.99 -37.92 -14.36
CA ARG A 282 -27.80 -39.06 -13.88
C ARG A 282 -29.27 -38.73 -13.67
N GLY A 283 -29.71 -37.48 -13.86
CA GLY A 283 -31.12 -37.07 -13.80
C GLY A 283 -31.79 -37.25 -12.43
N ARG A 284 -31.03 -37.52 -11.36
CA ARG A 284 -31.56 -37.75 -10.00
C ARG A 284 -31.29 -36.56 -9.10
N LEU A 285 -31.97 -35.44 -9.35
CA LEU A 285 -32.09 -34.37 -8.35
C LEU A 285 -33.33 -34.62 -7.48
N HIS A 286 -33.33 -35.74 -6.74
CA HIS A 286 -34.22 -35.84 -5.58
C HIS A 286 -33.50 -35.15 -4.41
N PHE A 287 -34.03 -34.00 -3.99
CA PHE A 287 -33.48 -33.21 -2.90
C PHE A 287 -33.67 -33.95 -1.57
N GLU A 288 -32.63 -34.66 -1.12
CA GLU A 288 -32.57 -35.23 0.23
C GLU A 288 -31.90 -34.25 1.19
N ARG A 289 -32.34 -34.21 2.46
CA ARG A 289 -31.76 -33.32 3.50
C ARG A 289 -30.25 -33.50 3.69
N THR A 290 -29.71 -34.66 3.34
CA THR A 290 -28.28 -35.02 3.34
C THR A 290 -27.47 -34.26 2.27
N MET A 291 -28.11 -33.74 1.21
CA MET A 291 -27.46 -32.94 0.16
C MET A 291 -27.27 -31.46 0.56
N LEU A 292 -27.89 -31.01 1.65
CA LEU A 292 -27.89 -29.60 2.06
C LEU A 292 -26.52 -29.18 2.64
N THR A 293 -25.87 -30.06 3.39
CA THR A 293 -24.55 -29.82 4.01
C THR A 293 -23.45 -29.57 2.97
N PRO A 294 -23.24 -30.42 1.94
CA PRO A 294 -22.21 -30.16 0.93
C PRO A 294 -22.50 -28.91 0.09
N LEU A 295 -23.77 -28.59 -0.14
CA LEU A 295 -24.17 -27.37 -0.87
C LEU A 295 -23.80 -26.10 -0.10
N VAL A 296 -24.12 -26.06 1.20
CA VAL A 296 -23.80 -24.93 2.09
C VAL A 296 -22.28 -24.76 2.22
N VAL A 297 -21.54 -25.85 2.40
CA VAL A 297 -20.07 -25.81 2.48
C VAL A 297 -19.45 -25.29 1.17
N GLY A 298 -19.95 -25.73 0.01
CA GLY A 298 -19.51 -25.24 -1.30
C GLY A 298 -19.78 -23.74 -1.50
N ALA A 299 -20.94 -23.25 -1.05
CA ALA A 299 -21.29 -21.84 -1.13
C ALA A 299 -20.38 -20.97 -0.23
N LEU A 300 -20.12 -21.40 1.01
CA LEU A 300 -19.23 -20.69 1.95
C LEU A 300 -17.80 -20.61 1.41
N ALA A 301 -17.29 -21.67 0.76
CA ALA A 301 -15.98 -21.68 0.13
C ALA A 301 -15.89 -20.69 -1.05
N THR A 302 -16.96 -20.56 -1.83
CA THR A 302 -17.02 -19.62 -2.97
C THR A 302 -17.03 -18.16 -2.47
N VAL A 303 -17.76 -17.89 -1.38
CA VAL A 303 -17.78 -16.58 -0.71
C VAL A 303 -16.39 -16.25 -0.13
N ALA A 304 -15.70 -17.22 0.48
CA ALA A 304 -14.34 -17.03 0.98
C ALA A 304 -13.35 -16.66 -0.15
N ILE A 305 -13.44 -17.31 -1.31
CA ILE A 305 -12.62 -16.98 -2.49
C ILE A 305 -12.95 -15.57 -3.02
N ALA A 306 -14.23 -15.20 -3.05
CA ALA A 306 -14.64 -13.86 -3.48
C ALA A 306 -14.13 -12.77 -2.54
N LEU A 307 -14.16 -13.01 -1.22
CA LEU A 307 -13.61 -12.10 -0.21
C LEU A 307 -12.09 -11.95 -0.34
N LEU A 308 -11.35 -13.03 -0.62
CA LEU A 308 -9.91 -12.97 -0.87
C LEU A 308 -9.56 -12.24 -2.17
N ARG A 309 -10.51 -12.15 -3.13
CA ARG A 309 -10.36 -11.38 -4.37
C ARG A 309 -10.77 -9.91 -4.24
N SER A 310 -11.28 -9.49 -3.08
CA SER A 310 -11.71 -8.11 -2.84
C SER A 310 -10.52 -7.12 -2.83
N GLY A 311 -10.79 -5.86 -3.16
CA GLY A 311 -9.81 -4.78 -3.15
C GLY A 311 -8.94 -4.69 -1.88
N PRO A 312 -9.51 -4.70 -0.66
CA PRO A 312 -8.73 -4.61 0.58
C PRO A 312 -7.83 -5.83 0.83
N ALA A 313 -8.25 -7.05 0.47
CA ALA A 313 -7.41 -8.24 0.59
C ALA A 313 -6.24 -8.20 -0.42
N LYS A 314 -6.51 -7.80 -1.67
CA LYS A 314 -5.48 -7.62 -2.71
C LYS A 314 -4.46 -6.55 -2.38
N ALA A 315 -4.85 -5.49 -1.67
CA ALA A 315 -3.93 -4.45 -1.21
C ALA A 315 -3.00 -5.00 -0.12
N TRP A 316 -3.53 -5.78 0.83
CA TRP A 316 -2.74 -6.39 1.89
C TRP A 316 -1.75 -7.44 1.39
N PHE A 317 -2.17 -8.34 0.47
CA PHE A 317 -1.26 -9.34 -0.12
C PHE A 317 -0.14 -8.71 -0.95
N ARG A 318 -0.42 -7.62 -1.68
CA ARG A 318 0.61 -6.89 -2.45
C ARG A 318 1.67 -6.24 -1.56
N ALA A 319 1.30 -5.84 -0.34
CA ALA A 319 2.24 -5.30 0.64
C ALA A 319 3.16 -6.38 1.24
N HIS A 320 2.78 -7.67 1.22
CA HIS A 320 3.54 -8.76 1.82
C HIS A 320 4.30 -9.63 0.79
N SER A 321 3.92 -9.60 -0.49
CA SER A 321 4.58 -10.38 -1.56
C SER A 321 5.83 -9.72 -2.16
N GLY A 322 6.35 -8.66 -1.52
CA GLY A 322 7.48 -7.85 -1.98
C GLY A 322 8.84 -8.23 -1.40
N THR A 323 8.96 -9.41 -0.76
CA THR A 323 10.27 -9.98 -0.36
C THR A 323 10.82 -10.89 -1.43
#